data_AF-A0A3S5BVK1-F1
#
_entry.id   AF-A0A3S5BVK1-F1
#
_cell.length_a   1.000
_cell.length_b   1.000
_cell.length_c   1.000
_cell.angle_alpha   90.00
_cell.angle_beta   90.00
_cell.angle_gamma   90.00
#
_symmetry.space_group_name_H-M   'P 1'
#
loop_
_entity.id
_entity.type
_entity.pdbx_description
1 polymer ?
#
loop_
_entity_poly.entity_id
_entity_poly.type
_entity_poly.pdbx_seq_one_letter_code
_entity_poly.pdbx_strand_id
1 'polypeptide(L)'
;MKHILLAALITGLLSACTVGTPGMSVGVGVGTNIGRHVGLGTSINIPVGLERTRSSKTTGGINAIKEQIITHFDAKGNTSNQAVKGGFYRQLISKHGNEYIVQDFYGDNGKKRTDPYTLPRNRLLDFRAHPVDGTLTTYAYNGNVMQQQVYQNDKLISARY
;
A
#
# COMPACT_ATOMS: atom_id res chain seq x y z
N MET A 1 51.52 -15.41 -46.53
CA MET A 1 51.14 -14.33 -47.47
C MET A 1 50.22 -13.37 -46.72
N LYS A 2 50.23 -12.04 -46.80
CA LYS A 2 51.25 -10.99 -47.06
C LYS A 2 50.52 -9.62 -47.00
N HIS A 3 50.60 -8.90 -45.87
CA HIS A 3 50.16 -7.50 -45.62
C HIS A 3 48.62 -7.22 -45.70
N ILE A 4 48.00 -6.17 -45.12
CA ILE A 4 48.31 -4.72 -44.91
C ILE A 4 47.64 -4.26 -43.58
N LEU A 5 48.37 -3.73 -42.57
CA LEU A 5 48.56 -2.29 -42.18
C LEU A 5 47.27 -1.51 -41.81
N LEU A 6 47.10 -1.05 -40.54
CA LEU A 6 47.41 0.30 -39.97
C LEU A 6 46.38 1.39 -40.39
N ALA A 7 45.89 2.35 -39.58
CA ALA A 7 46.02 2.76 -38.17
C ALA A 7 44.60 3.18 -37.64
N ALA A 8 44.31 3.92 -36.56
CA ALA A 8 45.01 4.66 -35.49
C ALA A 8 44.09 4.63 -34.21
N LEU A 9 44.56 4.65 -32.96
CA LEU A 9 45.15 5.73 -32.13
C LEU A 9 44.21 6.91 -31.80
N ILE A 10 43.70 6.97 -30.57
CA ILE A 10 43.78 8.13 -29.62
C ILE A 10 43.39 7.65 -28.21
N THR A 11 44.16 8.10 -27.22
CA THR A 11 44.03 7.78 -25.78
C THR A 11 43.08 8.72 -25.04
N GLY A 12 42.24 8.18 -24.15
CA GLY A 12 41.53 8.94 -23.12
C GLY A 12 42.02 8.53 -21.72
N LEU A 13 42.33 9.50 -20.87
CA LEU A 13 42.97 9.32 -19.56
C LEU A 13 41.98 9.06 -18.41
N LEU A 14 42.56 8.60 -17.29
CA LEU A 14 41.93 8.07 -16.08
C LEU A 14 40.98 9.02 -15.35
N SER A 15 39.98 8.44 -14.66
CA SER A 15 39.58 8.72 -13.24
C SER A 15 38.55 7.66 -12.83
N ALA A 16 38.83 6.66 -11.98
CA ALA A 16 39.16 6.71 -10.55
C ALA A 16 37.95 6.95 -9.63
N CYS A 17 37.53 5.88 -8.93
CA CYS A 17 36.82 5.89 -7.62
C CYS A 17 35.38 6.48 -7.61
N THR A 18 34.44 6.13 -6.70
CA THR A 18 34.36 5.20 -5.55
C THR A 18 33.02 4.44 -5.56
N VAL A 19 32.88 3.46 -4.65
CA VAL A 19 31.58 2.88 -4.25
C VAL A 19 30.53 3.95 -3.91
N GLY A 20 29.41 3.94 -4.64
CA GLY A 20 28.20 4.70 -4.34
C GLY A 20 27.05 3.76 -3.99
N THR A 21 26.77 3.57 -2.71
CA THR A 21 25.57 2.88 -2.22
C THR A 21 24.32 3.53 -2.83
N PRO A 22 23.28 2.78 -3.25
CA PRO A 22 21.99 3.37 -3.62
C PRO A 22 21.35 4.01 -2.37
N GLY A 23 21.67 5.29 -2.15
CA GLY A 23 21.13 6.09 -1.08
C GLY A 23 19.64 6.32 -1.33
N MET A 24 18.79 5.60 -0.61
CA MET A 24 17.37 5.90 -0.52
C MET A 24 17.20 7.30 0.08
N SER A 25 16.82 8.26 -0.75
CA SER A 25 16.64 9.66 -0.35
C SER A 25 15.37 9.81 0.51
N VAL A 26 15.54 9.75 1.82
CA VAL A 26 14.46 10.07 2.78
C VAL A 26 14.31 11.59 2.87
N GLY A 27 13.68 12.19 1.86
CA GLY A 27 13.40 13.62 1.80
C GLY A 27 12.36 14.04 2.85
N VAL A 28 12.81 14.60 3.98
CA VAL A 28 11.93 15.18 4.99
C VAL A 28 11.63 16.64 4.64
N GLY A 29 10.61 16.83 3.80
CA GLY A 29 10.15 18.16 3.39
C GLY A 29 9.28 18.82 4.46
N VAL A 30 9.79 19.84 5.14
CA VAL A 30 9.02 20.64 6.10
C VAL A 30 8.27 21.76 5.35
N GLY A 31 7.13 21.41 4.74
CA GLY A 31 6.32 22.35 3.95
C GLY A 31 5.61 23.39 4.82
N THR A 32 6.07 24.64 4.79
CA THR A 32 5.45 25.77 5.50
C THR A 32 4.24 26.34 4.75
N ASN A 33 3.09 25.66 4.79
CA ASN A 33 1.79 26.33 4.98
C ASN A 33 0.60 25.35 5.17
N ILE A 34 -0.26 25.69 6.14
CA ILE A 34 -1.63 25.18 6.38
C ILE A 34 -1.79 23.64 6.41
N GLY A 35 -1.53 23.05 7.58
CA GLY A 35 -2.00 21.70 7.94
C GLY A 35 -0.88 20.80 8.48
N ARG A 36 -0.96 20.45 9.76
CA ARG A 36 0.02 19.56 10.43
C ARG A 36 -0.17 18.12 9.92
N HIS A 37 0.57 17.75 8.89
CA HIS A 37 0.66 16.38 8.38
C HIS A 37 2.13 16.02 8.20
N VAL A 38 2.50 14.78 8.57
CA VAL A 38 3.88 14.28 8.46
C VAL A 38 3.96 13.27 7.32
N GLY A 39 4.30 13.77 6.11
CA GLY A 39 4.57 12.94 4.95
C GLY A 39 6.01 12.42 4.97
N LEU A 40 6.19 11.13 5.25
CA LEU A 40 7.50 10.47 5.29
C LEU A 40 7.82 9.80 3.94
N GLY A 41 8.42 10.54 3.01
CA GLY A 41 9.17 10.02 1.84
C GLY A 41 8.44 9.12 0.84
N THR A 42 7.16 8.84 1.06
CA THR A 42 6.26 7.99 0.28
C THR A 42 4.89 8.66 0.30
N SER A 43 4.03 8.39 -0.69
CA SER A 43 2.81 9.16 -0.97
C SER A 43 1.67 9.04 0.07
N ILE A 44 1.96 8.56 1.28
CA ILE A 44 1.00 8.32 2.35
C ILE A 44 0.79 9.60 3.16
N ASN A 45 -0.33 10.27 2.90
CA ASN A 45 -0.83 11.36 3.74
C ASN A 45 -1.50 10.78 5.00
N ILE A 46 -0.79 10.79 6.13
CA ILE A 46 -1.37 10.45 7.44
C ILE A 46 -1.85 11.74 8.13
N PRO A 47 -3.17 11.98 8.27
CA PRO A 47 -3.67 13.11 9.05
C PRO A 47 -3.42 12.87 10.54
N VAL A 48 -2.68 13.78 11.18
CA VAL A 48 -2.40 13.76 12.63
C VAL A 48 -3.18 14.85 13.35
N GLY A 49 -4.49 14.62 13.50
CA GLY A 49 -5.37 15.50 14.27
C GLY A 49 -6.84 15.26 13.97
N LEU A 50 -7.60 14.85 14.99
CA LEU A 50 -9.06 14.86 14.97
C LEU A 50 -9.52 16.16 15.64
N GLU A 51 -9.76 17.21 14.86
CA GLU A 51 -10.46 18.40 15.36
C GLU A 51 -11.75 18.67 14.59
N ARG A 52 -12.80 18.96 15.37
CA ARG A 52 -14.18 19.07 14.92
C ARG A 52 -14.53 20.54 14.72
N THR A 53 -14.11 21.13 13.61
CA THR A 53 -14.49 22.51 13.26
C THR A 53 -15.13 22.57 11.88
N ARG A 54 -16.38 23.06 11.85
CA ARG A 54 -17.19 23.19 10.62
C ARG A 54 -16.73 24.39 9.78
N SER A 55 -17.21 24.39 8.53
CA SER A 55 -17.37 25.55 7.66
C SER A 55 -16.18 25.95 6.78
N SER A 56 -16.09 25.33 5.60
CA SER A 56 -16.00 26.11 4.37
C SER A 56 -17.16 25.69 3.45
N LYS A 57 -17.85 26.68 2.88
CA LYS A 57 -19.09 26.49 2.11
C LYS A 57 -18.79 26.61 0.62
N THR A 58 -18.62 25.46 -0.04
CA THR A 58 -18.68 25.36 -1.50
C THR A 58 -19.82 24.41 -1.89
N THR A 59 -20.63 24.85 -2.85
CA THR A 59 -21.89 24.23 -3.26
C THR A 59 -21.69 22.89 -3.99
N GLY A 60 -22.62 21.95 -3.80
CA GLY A 60 -22.74 20.73 -4.60
C GLY A 60 -22.10 19.51 -3.93
N GLY A 61 -22.93 18.68 -3.30
CA GLY A 61 -22.45 17.56 -2.50
C GLY A 61 -22.01 16.35 -3.32
N ILE A 62 -20.71 16.05 -3.29
CA ILE A 62 -20.24 14.67 -3.15
C ILE A 62 -19.25 14.68 -1.98
N ASN A 63 -19.54 13.95 -0.91
CA ASN A 63 -18.52 13.65 0.09
C ASN A 63 -17.51 12.73 -0.58
N ALA A 64 -16.45 13.29 -1.13
CA ALA A 64 -15.32 12.53 -1.64
C ALA A 64 -14.63 11.84 -0.47
N ILE A 65 -15.15 10.66 -0.10
CA ILE A 65 -14.44 9.64 0.66
C ILE A 65 -13.17 9.32 -0.12
N LYS A 66 -12.10 10.05 0.18
CA LYS A 66 -10.75 9.68 -0.24
C LYS A 66 -10.52 8.27 0.27
N GLU A 67 -10.42 7.33 -0.65
CA GLU A 67 -10.12 5.93 -0.35
C GLU A 67 -8.81 5.90 0.44
N GLN A 68 -8.90 5.59 1.74
CA GLN A 68 -7.73 5.56 2.60
C GLN A 68 -7.02 4.23 2.42
N ILE A 69 -6.33 4.08 1.29
CA ILE A 69 -5.49 2.93 0.99
C ILE A 69 -4.35 2.89 2.01
N ILE A 70 -4.27 1.79 2.75
CA ILE A 70 -3.22 1.51 3.73
C ILE A 70 -1.97 1.03 3.01
N THR A 71 -2.13 0.10 2.07
CA THR A 71 -1.04 -0.49 1.29
C THR A 71 -1.58 -1.23 0.06
N HIS A 72 -0.75 -1.37 -0.96
CA HIS A 72 -0.98 -2.29 -2.07
C HIS A 72 -0.05 -3.49 -1.93
N PHE A 73 -0.54 -4.67 -2.27
CA PHE A 73 0.23 -5.90 -2.35
C PHE A 73 0.30 -6.39 -3.79
N ASP A 74 1.47 -6.86 -4.23
CA ASP A 74 1.61 -7.60 -5.49
C ASP A 74 1.07 -9.04 -5.35
N ALA A 75 1.04 -9.79 -6.45
CA ALA A 75 0.59 -11.18 -6.47
C ALA A 75 1.46 -12.16 -5.65
N LYS A 76 2.66 -11.74 -5.23
CA LYS A 76 3.61 -12.53 -4.40
C LYS A 76 3.53 -12.15 -2.91
N GLY A 77 2.86 -11.06 -2.58
CA GLY A 77 2.70 -10.53 -1.23
C GLY A 77 3.70 -9.43 -0.82
N ASN A 78 4.50 -8.91 -1.76
CA ASN A 78 5.32 -7.73 -1.50
C ASN A 78 4.47 -6.47 -1.50
N THR A 79 4.81 -5.48 -0.67
CA THR A 79 4.17 -4.16 -0.72
C THR A 79 4.56 -3.39 -1.98
N SER A 80 3.64 -2.60 -2.52
CA SER A 80 3.81 -1.77 -3.71
C SER A 80 3.29 -0.35 -3.48
N ASN A 81 3.89 0.62 -4.18
CA ASN A 81 3.44 2.01 -4.17
C ASN A 81 2.12 2.23 -4.95
N GLN A 82 1.75 1.28 -5.83
CA GLN A 82 0.58 1.34 -6.71
C GLN A 82 -0.06 -0.04 -6.84
N ALA A 83 -1.32 -0.08 -7.29
CA ALA A 83 -2.03 -1.32 -7.56
C ALA A 83 -1.34 -2.13 -8.68
N VAL A 84 -1.23 -3.45 -8.49
CA VAL A 84 -0.55 -4.38 -9.42
C VAL A 84 -1.54 -5.45 -9.87
N LYS A 85 -1.46 -5.88 -11.14
CA LYS A 85 -2.30 -6.94 -11.68
C LYS A 85 -2.08 -8.26 -10.93
N GLY A 86 -3.17 -8.92 -10.51
CA GLY A 86 -3.11 -10.12 -9.66
C GLY A 86 -2.82 -9.84 -8.18
N GLY A 87 -2.58 -8.57 -7.83
CA GLY A 87 -2.44 -8.09 -6.47
C GLY A 87 -3.77 -7.59 -5.88
N PHE A 88 -3.70 -7.00 -4.69
CA PHE A 88 -4.83 -6.37 -4.03
C PHE A 88 -4.37 -5.18 -3.20
N TYR A 89 -5.27 -4.24 -2.89
CA TYR A 89 -5.02 -3.17 -1.93
C TYR A 89 -5.91 -3.29 -0.72
N ARG A 90 -5.41 -2.85 0.43
CA ARG A 90 -6.15 -2.79 1.68
C ARG A 90 -6.58 -1.36 1.95
N GLN A 91 -7.88 -1.14 2.09
CA GLN A 91 -8.47 0.16 2.41
C GLN A 91 -8.91 0.20 3.87
N LEU A 92 -8.65 1.32 4.55
CA LEU A 92 -9.23 1.59 5.86
C LEU A 92 -10.68 2.08 5.69
N ILE A 93 -11.61 1.43 6.38
CA ILE A 93 -13.02 1.83 6.44
C ILE A 93 -13.26 2.69 7.69
N SER A 94 -12.78 2.25 8.85
CA SER A 94 -12.82 3.02 10.09
C SER A 94 -11.76 2.55 11.09
N LYS A 95 -11.54 3.35 12.15
CA LYS A 95 -10.59 3.03 13.23
C LYS A 95 -11.23 3.36 14.58
N HIS A 96 -11.27 2.39 15.48
CA HIS A 96 -11.72 2.56 16.86
C HIS A 96 -10.59 2.13 17.83
N GLY A 97 -9.92 3.10 18.46
CA GLY A 97 -8.78 2.80 19.33
C GLY A 97 -7.63 2.08 18.59
N ASN A 98 -7.41 0.80 18.94
CA ASN A 98 -6.42 -0.08 18.31
C ASN A 98 -7.01 -1.03 17.25
N GLU A 99 -8.33 -1.01 17.05
CA GLU A 99 -9.04 -1.79 16.04
C GLU A 99 -9.17 -0.98 14.74
N TYR A 100 -8.84 -1.62 13.62
CA TYR A 100 -8.92 -1.04 12.29
C TYR A 100 -9.85 -1.91 11.46
N ILE A 101 -11.02 -1.37 11.09
CA ILE A 101 -11.92 -2.05 10.16
C ILE A 101 -11.40 -1.77 8.75
N VAL A 102 -10.96 -2.83 8.07
CA VAL A 102 -10.34 -2.78 6.75
C VAL A 102 -11.14 -3.61 5.75
N GLN A 103 -10.96 -3.33 4.46
CA GLN A 103 -11.47 -4.17 3.39
C GLN A 103 -10.41 -4.28 2.29
N ASP A 104 -10.25 -5.49 1.73
CA ASP A 104 -9.32 -5.74 0.65
C ASP A 104 -10.05 -5.73 -0.71
N PHE A 105 -9.43 -5.14 -1.72
CA PHE A 105 -9.96 -4.96 -3.08
C PHE A 105 -8.92 -5.38 -4.13
N TYR A 106 -9.37 -5.99 -5.23
CA TYR A 106 -8.48 -6.42 -6.31
C TYR A 106 -7.79 -5.25 -7.02
N GLY A 107 -6.46 -5.30 -7.15
CA GLY A 107 -5.67 -4.18 -7.66
C GLY A 107 -5.92 -3.84 -9.13
N ASP A 108 -6.29 -4.82 -9.95
CA ASP A 108 -6.52 -4.63 -11.38
C ASP A 108 -7.91 -4.08 -11.75
N ASN A 109 -8.90 -4.16 -10.85
CA ASN A 109 -10.28 -3.84 -11.20
C ASN A 109 -11.15 -3.23 -10.08
N GLY A 110 -10.59 -3.03 -8.88
CA GLY A 110 -11.29 -2.40 -7.75
C GLY A 110 -12.47 -3.19 -7.17
N LYS A 111 -12.76 -4.42 -7.63
CA LYS A 111 -13.82 -5.25 -7.03
C LYS A 111 -13.40 -5.68 -5.63
N LYS A 112 -14.39 -5.83 -4.74
CA LYS A 112 -14.14 -6.36 -3.39
C LYS A 112 -13.50 -7.75 -3.46
N ARG A 113 -12.43 -7.94 -2.70
CA ARG A 113 -11.77 -9.23 -2.46
C ARG A 113 -12.18 -9.80 -1.11
N THR A 114 -12.53 -8.97 -0.14
CA THR A 114 -13.13 -9.38 1.14
C THR A 114 -14.39 -8.59 1.46
N ASP A 115 -15.17 -9.05 2.44
CA ASP A 115 -16.01 -8.14 3.24
C ASP A 115 -15.13 -7.34 4.24
N PRO A 116 -15.65 -6.29 4.89
CA PRO A 116 -14.91 -5.59 5.93
C PRO A 116 -14.61 -6.49 7.15
N TYR A 117 -13.39 -6.41 7.68
CA TYR A 117 -12.94 -7.19 8.84
C TYR A 117 -11.99 -6.37 9.73
N THR A 118 -11.90 -6.74 11.01
CA THR A 118 -11.10 -6.01 12.00
C THR A 118 -9.66 -6.54 12.06
N LEU A 119 -8.67 -5.65 12.01
CA LEU A 119 -7.26 -5.94 12.25
C LEU A 119 -6.66 -5.09 13.36
N PRO A 120 -5.69 -5.63 14.13
CA PRO A 120 -4.80 -4.83 14.97
C PRO A 120 -3.76 -4.10 14.11
N ARG A 121 -3.23 -2.98 14.62
CA ARG A 121 -2.29 -2.10 13.91
C ARG A 121 -1.10 -2.82 13.28
N ASN A 122 -0.53 -3.81 13.96
CA ASN A 122 0.67 -4.53 13.53
C ASN A 122 0.42 -5.47 12.34
N ARG A 123 -0.83 -5.85 12.05
CA ARG A 123 -1.19 -6.72 10.92
C ARG A 123 -1.67 -6.00 9.67
N LEU A 124 -1.72 -4.66 9.71
CA LEU A 124 -2.21 -3.85 8.59
C LEU A 124 -1.41 -4.06 7.30
N LEU A 125 -0.11 -4.39 7.43
CA LEU A 125 0.80 -4.67 6.32
C LEU A 125 0.99 -6.17 6.05
N ASP A 126 0.21 -7.06 6.69
CA ASP A 126 0.30 -8.49 6.45
C ASP A 126 -0.52 -8.89 5.21
N PHE A 127 0.14 -9.49 4.23
CA PHE A 127 -0.50 -9.97 2.99
C PHE A 127 -1.57 -11.04 3.25
N ARG A 128 -1.36 -11.88 4.27
CA ARG A 128 -2.27 -12.95 4.71
C ARG A 128 -2.91 -12.65 6.05
N ALA A 129 -3.23 -11.37 6.30
CA ALA A 129 -3.91 -10.96 7.52
C ALA A 129 -5.27 -11.66 7.69
N HIS A 130 -5.64 -11.91 8.93
CA HIS A 130 -6.96 -12.38 9.34
C HIS A 130 -7.36 -11.69 10.65
N PRO A 131 -8.67 -11.58 10.94
CA PRO A 131 -9.12 -11.06 12.22
C PRO A 131 -8.63 -11.94 13.38
N VAL A 132 -8.49 -11.33 14.56
CA VAL A 132 -8.26 -12.06 15.83
C VAL A 132 -9.55 -12.79 16.24
N ASP A 133 -10.68 -12.10 16.10
CA ASP A 133 -12.03 -12.60 16.34
C ASP A 133 -12.97 -12.15 15.21
N GLY A 134 -13.83 -13.06 14.75
CA GLY A 134 -14.83 -12.79 13.71
C GLY A 134 -14.57 -13.50 12.39
N THR A 135 -15.26 -13.08 11.33
CA THR A 135 -15.31 -13.79 10.05
C THR A 135 -14.50 -13.07 8.97
N LEU A 136 -13.66 -13.82 8.26
CA LEU A 136 -13.03 -13.41 7.00
C LEU A 136 -13.74 -14.10 5.83
N THR A 137 -14.60 -13.37 5.12
CA THR A 137 -15.13 -13.80 3.82
C THR A 137 -14.22 -13.29 2.71
N THR A 138 -13.71 -14.19 1.87
CA THR A 138 -12.91 -13.87 0.68
C THR A 138 -13.69 -14.26 -0.57
N TYR A 139 -13.66 -13.37 -1.57
CA TYR A 139 -14.31 -13.50 -2.86
C TYR A 139 -13.30 -13.84 -3.95
N ALA A 140 -13.77 -14.46 -5.03
CA ALA A 140 -13.05 -14.64 -6.28
C ALA A 140 -13.28 -13.44 -7.23
N TYR A 141 -12.49 -13.34 -8.30
CA TYR A 141 -12.56 -12.28 -9.31
C TYR A 141 -13.93 -12.10 -10.02
N ASN A 142 -14.73 -13.17 -10.03
CA ASN A 142 -16.10 -13.17 -10.56
C ASN A 142 -17.16 -12.70 -9.53
N GLY A 143 -16.77 -12.46 -8.27
CA GLY A 143 -17.66 -12.05 -7.19
C GLY A 143 -18.28 -13.19 -6.38
N ASN A 144 -18.00 -14.46 -6.72
CA ASN A 144 -18.43 -15.60 -5.90
C ASN A 144 -17.63 -15.65 -4.60
N VAL A 145 -18.23 -16.14 -3.51
CA VAL A 145 -17.48 -16.52 -2.29
C VAL A 145 -16.51 -17.63 -2.66
N MET A 146 -15.22 -17.44 -2.35
CA MET A 146 -14.15 -18.42 -2.53
C MET A 146 -13.78 -19.10 -1.21
N GLN A 147 -13.95 -18.38 -0.10
CA GLN A 147 -13.66 -18.89 1.23
C GLN A 147 -14.42 -18.09 2.29
N GLN A 148 -14.86 -18.74 3.35
CA GLN A 148 -15.34 -18.09 4.57
C GLN A 148 -14.70 -18.76 5.78
N GLN A 149 -13.93 -17.99 6.56
CA GLN A 149 -13.21 -18.46 7.74
C GLN A 149 -13.71 -17.75 8.98
N VAL A 150 -13.89 -18.47 10.08
CA VAL A 150 -14.25 -17.90 11.39
C VAL A 150 -13.07 -18.06 12.34
N TYR A 151 -12.66 -16.96 12.95
CA TYR A 151 -11.58 -16.86 13.91
C TYR A 151 -12.11 -16.53 15.30
N GLN A 152 -11.46 -17.10 16.32
CA GLN A 152 -11.68 -16.75 17.73
C GLN A 152 -10.36 -16.88 18.49
N ASN A 153 -10.00 -15.87 19.29
CA ASN A 153 -8.73 -15.78 20.00
C ASN A 153 -7.53 -16.12 19.09
N ASP A 154 -7.52 -15.53 17.89
CA ASP A 154 -6.52 -15.71 16.83
C ASP A 154 -6.47 -17.09 16.15
N LYS A 155 -7.38 -18.00 16.49
CA LYS A 155 -7.42 -19.37 15.97
C LYS A 155 -8.55 -19.56 14.97
N LEU A 156 -8.27 -20.21 13.86
CA LEU A 156 -9.28 -20.68 12.91
C LEU A 156 -10.13 -21.77 13.58
N ILE A 157 -11.42 -21.51 13.79
CA ILE A 157 -12.38 -22.45 14.41
C ILE A 157 -13.36 -23.06 13.41
N SER A 158 -13.54 -22.44 12.23
CA SER A 158 -14.39 -22.97 11.17
C SER A 158 -13.96 -22.43 9.81
N ALA A 159 -14.08 -23.24 8.76
CA ALA A 159 -13.81 -22.83 7.39
C ALA A 159 -14.81 -23.46 6.41
N ARG A 160 -15.20 -22.69 5.41
CA ARG A 160 -15.99 -23.10 4.24
C ARG A 160 -15.25 -22.64 2.99
N TYR A 161 -15.34 -23.44 1.93
CA TYR A 161 -14.69 -23.28 0.63
C TYR A 161 -15.72 -23.55 -0.46
#